data_AF-A0A927UPI9-F1
#
_entry.id   AF-A0A927UPI9-F1
#
_cell.length_a   1.000
_cell.length_b   1.000
_cell.length_c   1.000
_cell.angle_alpha   90.00
_cell.angle_beta   90.00
_cell.angle_gamma   90.00
#
_symmetry.space_group_name_H-M   'P 1'
#
loop_
_entity.id
_entity.type
_entity.pdbx_description
1 polymer ?
#
loop_
_entity_poly.entity_id
_entity_poly.type
_entity_poly.pdbx_seq_one_letter_code
_entity_poly.pdbx_strand_id
1 'polypeptide(L)'
;MNKITDEVIDRISEMSCIELTSDERIKIKADLSEMVNYIDQLNELDMNLVNDCCSEREDINRKKACNVFRLDENKENEDIDYNNEVNSNMDNKKIEHNNEIMECVPSIENGYIVVPKTT
;
A
#
# COMPACT_ATOMS: atom_id res chain seq x y z
N MET A 1 2.30 -24.49 -19.73
CA MET A 1 3.63 -23.95 -19.40
C MET A 1 3.65 -22.48 -19.78
N ASN A 2 3.40 -21.64 -18.78
CA ASN A 2 3.37 -20.20 -18.94
C ASN A 2 4.81 -19.72 -19.21
N LYS A 3 5.03 -19.08 -20.36
CA LYS A 3 6.36 -18.60 -20.74
C LYS A 3 6.50 -17.16 -20.28
N ILE A 4 7.48 -16.92 -19.42
CA ILE A 4 7.86 -15.55 -19.01
C ILE A 4 8.72 -14.94 -20.11
N THR A 5 8.10 -14.10 -20.95
CA THR A 5 8.78 -13.34 -22.00
C THR A 5 9.30 -12.01 -21.46
N ASP A 6 10.21 -11.37 -22.20
CA ASP A 6 10.75 -10.06 -21.79
C ASP A 6 9.66 -8.99 -21.70
N GLU A 7 8.65 -9.06 -22.58
CA GLU A 7 7.45 -8.20 -22.54
C GLU A 7 6.66 -8.35 -21.22
N VAL A 8 6.58 -9.57 -20.67
CA VAL A 8 5.90 -9.82 -19.38
C VAL A 8 6.70 -9.20 -18.24
N ILE A 9 8.03 -9.30 -18.30
CA ILE A 9 8.91 -8.66 -17.31
C ILE A 9 8.78 -7.14 -17.37
N ASP A 10 8.76 -6.54 -18.57
CA ASP A 10 8.57 -5.09 -18.73
C ASP A 10 7.25 -4.63 -18.11
N ARG A 11 6.16 -5.35 -18.40
CA ARG A 11 4.85 -5.03 -17.84
C ARG A 11 4.81 -5.14 -16.32
N ILE A 12 5.42 -6.17 -15.75
CA ILE A 12 5.47 -6.35 -14.29
C ILE A 12 6.34 -5.24 -13.65
N SER A 13 7.47 -4.91 -14.27
CA SER A 13 8.37 -3.83 -13.84
C SER A 13 7.64 -2.49 -13.74
N GLU A 14 6.85 -2.15 -14.77
CA GLU A 14 6.01 -0.94 -14.80
C GLU A 14 4.92 -0.98 -13.72
N MET A 15 4.17 -2.09 -13.62
CA MET A 15 3.09 -2.24 -12.64
C MET A 15 3.59 -2.23 -11.18
N SER A 16 4.82 -2.68 -10.94
CA SER A 16 5.44 -2.66 -9.62
C SER A 16 6.23 -1.39 -9.32
N CYS A 17 6.32 -0.45 -10.28
CA CYS A 17 7.14 0.77 -10.16
C CYS A 17 8.60 0.46 -9.78
N ILE A 18 9.18 -0.60 -10.36
CA ILE A 18 10.57 -1.01 -10.14
C ILE A 18 11.34 -0.81 -11.44
N GLU A 19 12.51 -0.19 -11.36
CA GLU A 19 13.46 -0.10 -12.47
C GLU A 19 14.41 -1.29 -12.42
N LEU A 20 14.51 -2.04 -13.53
CA LEU A 20 15.36 -3.23 -13.63
C LEU A 20 16.53 -3.01 -14.57
N THR A 21 17.74 -3.31 -14.09
CA THR A 21 18.93 -3.38 -14.95
C THR A 21 18.88 -4.60 -15.87
N SER A 22 19.76 -4.64 -16.89
CA SER A 22 19.86 -5.77 -17.81
C SER A 22 20.18 -7.10 -17.11
N ASP A 23 21.01 -7.04 -16.07
CA ASP A 23 21.49 -8.23 -15.36
C ASP A 23 20.41 -8.75 -14.39
N GLU A 24 19.72 -7.84 -13.71
CA GLU A 24 18.58 -8.19 -12.83
C GLU A 24 17.42 -8.77 -13.62
N ARG A 25 17.17 -8.25 -14.82
CA ARG A 25 16.15 -8.79 -15.73
C ARG A 25 16.38 -10.27 -16.06
N ILE A 26 17.63 -10.66 -16.32
CA ILE A 26 17.97 -12.06 -16.62
C ILE A 26 17.73 -12.94 -15.38
N LYS A 27 18.14 -12.46 -14.20
CA LYS A 27 17.93 -13.18 -12.93
C LYS A 27 16.45 -13.36 -12.62
N ILE A 28 15.70 -12.26 -12.61
CA ILE A 28 14.27 -12.26 -12.30
C ILE A 28 13.49 -13.13 -13.29
N LYS A 29 13.86 -13.12 -14.57
CA LYS A 29 13.24 -13.99 -15.57
C LYS A 29 13.45 -15.47 -15.26
N ALA A 30 14.65 -15.85 -14.83
CA ALA A 30 14.95 -17.22 -14.41
C ALA A 30 14.19 -17.58 -13.13
N ASP A 31 14.26 -16.72 -12.12
CA ASP A 31 13.64 -16.93 -10.80
C ASP A 31 12.11 -17.03 -10.92
N LEU A 32 11.47 -16.12 -11.65
CA LEU A 32 10.02 -16.15 -11.88
C LEU A 32 9.61 -17.38 -12.68
N SER A 33 10.43 -17.82 -13.63
CA SER A 33 10.14 -19.06 -14.37
C SER A 33 10.16 -20.27 -13.45
N GLU A 34 11.11 -20.35 -12.52
CA GLU A 34 11.17 -21.41 -11.51
C GLU A 34 9.96 -21.36 -10.56
N MET A 35 9.64 -20.18 -10.04
CA MET A 35 8.48 -19.98 -9.14
C MET A 35 7.16 -20.36 -9.80
N VAL A 36 6.95 -19.95 -11.06
CA VAL A 36 5.72 -20.29 -11.80
C VAL A 36 5.66 -21.79 -12.09
N ASN A 37 6.77 -22.42 -12.46
CA ASN A 37 6.81 -23.88 -12.64
C ASN A 37 6.49 -24.62 -11.33
N TYR A 38 6.91 -24.09 -10.19
CA TYR A 38 6.57 -24.64 -8.89
C TYR A 38 5.06 -24.50 -8.59
N ILE A 39 4.49 -23.32 -8.83
CA ILE A 39 3.04 -23.07 -8.62
C ILE A 39 2.18 -23.86 -9.59
N ASP A 40 2.66 -24.16 -10.81
CA ASP A 40 1.92 -24.95 -11.80
C ASP A 40 1.55 -26.36 -11.28
N GLN A 41 2.23 -26.88 -10.25
CA GLN A 41 1.85 -28.11 -9.55
C GLN A 41 0.45 -28.04 -8.92
N LEU A 42 -0.01 -26.84 -8.54
CA LEU A 42 -1.33 -26.63 -7.96
C LEU A 42 -2.46 -26.78 -8.98
N ASN A 43 -2.18 -26.63 -10.28
CA ASN A 43 -3.18 -26.78 -11.33
C ASN A 43 -3.64 -28.25 -11.50
N GLU A 44 -2.93 -29.22 -10.91
CA GLU A 44 -3.29 -30.64 -10.94
C GLU A 44 -4.40 -30.98 -9.94
N LEU A 45 -4.71 -30.08 -9.00
CA LEU A 45 -5.70 -30.29 -7.95
C LEU A 45 -7.10 -29.83 -8.40
N ASP A 46 -8.11 -30.70 -8.20
CA ASP A 46 -9.51 -30.33 -8.42
C ASP A 46 -10.05 -29.50 -7.24
N MET A 47 -10.24 -28.20 -7.47
CA MET A 47 -10.69 -27.24 -6.46
C MET A 47 -12.19 -26.90 -6.57
N ASN A 48 -12.96 -27.60 -7.42
CA ASN A 48 -14.37 -27.26 -7.69
C ASN A 48 -15.31 -27.40 -6.47
N LEU A 49 -14.85 -28.03 -5.38
CA LEU A 49 -15.63 -28.30 -4.18
C LEU A 49 -15.13 -27.53 -2.94
N VAL A 50 -14.10 -26.67 -3.09
CA VAL A 50 -13.51 -25.88 -2.00
C VAL A 50 -14.05 -24.45 -2.05
N ASN A 51 -14.58 -23.95 -0.93
CA ASN A 51 -14.95 -22.54 -0.78
C ASN A 51 -13.68 -21.74 -0.45
N ASP A 52 -13.52 -20.54 -1.00
CA ASP A 52 -12.31 -19.73 -0.80
C ASP A 52 -11.98 -19.53 0.70
N CYS A 53 -10.76 -19.90 1.08
CA CYS A 53 -10.22 -19.84 2.45
C CYS A 53 -10.20 -18.41 3.04
N CYS A 54 -10.34 -17.37 2.22
CA CYS A 54 -10.27 -15.95 2.60
C CYS A 54 -11.36 -15.47 3.60
N SER A 55 -12.12 -16.38 4.20
CA SER A 55 -13.09 -16.07 5.26
C SER A 55 -12.93 -16.92 6.53
N GLU A 56 -11.83 -17.67 6.69
CA GLU A 56 -11.56 -18.52 7.85
C GLU A 56 -11.15 -17.70 9.09
N ARG A 57 -12.05 -16.85 9.57
CA ARG A 57 -12.32 -16.77 11.00
C ARG A 57 -13.38 -17.82 11.31
N GLU A 58 -13.01 -19.09 11.27
CA GLU A 58 -13.80 -20.18 11.84
C GLU A 58 -13.67 -20.19 13.38
N ASP A 59 -13.82 -19.02 14.00
CA ASP A 59 -14.24 -18.97 15.40
C ASP A 59 -15.74 -19.25 15.40
N ILE A 60 -16.09 -20.43 15.90
CA ILE A 60 -17.39 -21.11 15.97
C ILE A 60 -18.50 -20.27 16.69
N ASN A 61 -18.26 -18.99 17.02
CA ASN A 61 -19.22 -18.08 17.63
C ASN A 61 -19.26 -16.65 17.06
N ARG A 62 -18.54 -16.33 15.98
CA ARG A 62 -18.61 -15.00 15.36
C ARG A 62 -19.41 -15.08 14.08
N LYS A 63 -20.65 -14.58 14.15
CA LYS A 63 -21.48 -14.11 13.03
C LYS A 63 -20.62 -13.84 11.78
N LYS A 64 -20.87 -14.61 10.71
CA LYS A 64 -20.64 -14.29 9.29
C LYS A 64 -20.14 -12.86 9.13
N ALA A 65 -18.87 -12.66 8.76
CA ALA A 65 -18.20 -11.35 8.74
C ALA A 65 -19.16 -10.23 8.35
N CYS A 66 -19.71 -9.55 9.35
CA CYS A 66 -20.60 -8.42 9.15
C CYS A 66 -19.71 -7.23 8.79
N ASN A 67 -20.23 -6.31 7.97
CA ASN A 67 -19.55 -5.06 7.67
C ASN A 67 -19.02 -4.44 8.98
N VAL A 68 -17.71 -4.20 9.02
CA VAL A 68 -17.09 -3.47 10.13
C VAL A 68 -17.37 -2.00 9.89
N PHE A 69 -18.45 -1.50 10.50
CA PHE A 69 -18.78 -0.09 10.44
C PHE A 69 -17.91 0.69 11.44
N ARG A 70 -17.28 1.75 10.97
CA ARG A 70 -16.71 2.79 11.82
C ARG A 70 -17.84 3.75 12.23
N LEU A 71 -17.90 4.15 13.50
CA LEU A 71 -18.81 5.20 13.94
C LEU A 71 -18.43 6.53 13.28
N ASP A 72 -19.43 7.31 12.90
CA ASP A 72 -19.25 8.66 12.34
C ASP A 72 -18.98 9.65 13.48
N GLU A 73 -17.86 9.43 14.14
CA GLU A 73 -17.34 10.30 15.18
C GLU A 73 -16.18 11.11 14.58
N ASN A 74 -16.29 12.44 14.70
CA ASN A 74 -15.15 13.30 14.53
C ASN A 74 -14.21 13.01 15.69
N LYS A 75 -13.20 12.18 15.43
CA LYS A 75 -12.00 12.24 16.23
C LYS A 75 -11.39 13.58 15.91
N GLU A 76 -11.34 14.48 16.90
CA GLU A 76 -10.41 15.59 16.82
C GLU A 76 -9.08 14.95 16.40
N ASN A 77 -8.53 15.40 15.27
CA ASN A 77 -7.08 15.48 15.26
C ASN A 77 -6.80 16.28 16.53
N GLU A 78 -6.04 15.78 17.50
CA GLU A 78 -5.70 16.59 18.67
C GLU A 78 -5.03 17.93 18.26
N ASP A 79 -4.79 18.14 16.96
CA ASP A 79 -4.46 19.39 16.30
C ASP A 79 -5.42 19.73 15.15
N ILE A 80 -6.25 20.76 15.34
CA ILE A 80 -6.43 21.96 14.47
C ILE A 80 -7.80 22.59 14.82
N ASP A 81 -7.76 23.59 15.71
CA ASP A 81 -8.87 24.54 15.91
C ASP A 81 -8.97 25.46 14.69
N TYR A 82 -10.03 25.31 13.89
CA TYR A 82 -10.32 26.15 12.72
C TYR A 82 -11.08 27.44 13.06
N ASN A 83 -11.37 27.74 14.32
CA ASN A 83 -12.10 28.94 14.71
C ASN A 83 -11.42 29.66 15.87
N ASN A 84 -10.44 30.51 15.57
CA ASN A 84 -10.25 31.79 16.27
C ASN A 84 -9.32 32.69 15.46
N GLU A 85 -9.87 33.36 14.44
CA GLU A 85 -9.34 34.67 14.09
C GLU A 85 -9.79 35.69 15.15
N VAL A 86 -8.88 36.63 15.40
CA VAL A 86 -8.99 37.81 16.27
C VAL A 86 -8.62 37.55 17.74
N ASN A 87 -7.33 37.43 18.01
CA ASN A 87 -6.71 38.22 19.08
C ASN A 87 -5.26 38.58 18.72
N SER A 88 -5.02 39.89 18.66
CA SER A 88 -3.70 40.48 18.57
C SER A 88 -2.94 40.26 19.88
N ASN A 89 -1.75 39.65 19.77
CA ASN A 89 -0.73 39.38 20.80
C ASN A 89 -0.67 37.95 21.36
N MET A 90 0.59 37.54 21.50
CA MET A 90 1.16 36.38 22.20
C MET A 90 1.27 35.05 21.43
N ASP A 91 2.53 34.80 21.07
CA ASP A 91 3.28 33.59 21.39
C ASP A 91 2.86 32.28 20.71
N ASN A 92 3.52 32.03 19.58
CA ASN A 92 4.22 30.78 19.24
C ASN A 92 3.70 29.51 19.95
N LYS A 93 2.49 29.08 19.61
CA LYS A 93 2.07 27.71 19.88
C LYS A 93 1.22 27.18 18.75
N LYS A 94 1.84 27.05 17.58
CA LYS A 94 1.31 26.30 16.46
C LYS A 94 2.34 25.23 16.10
N ILE A 95 1.86 23.98 16.13
CA ILE A 95 2.43 22.82 15.46
C ILE A 95 3.55 22.11 16.24
N GLU A 96 3.19 21.19 17.14
CA GLU A 96 4.14 20.20 17.67
C GLU A 96 3.99 18.81 17.01
N HIS A 97 2.81 18.43 16.47
CA HIS A 97 2.62 17.11 15.82
C HIS A 97 2.93 17.02 14.31
N ASN A 98 3.06 18.14 13.57
CA ASN A 98 3.62 18.02 12.21
C ASN A 98 5.11 17.69 12.23
N ASN A 99 5.82 17.89 13.34
CA ASN A 99 7.26 17.66 13.37
C ASN A 99 7.61 16.18 13.12
N GLU A 100 6.84 15.25 13.68
CA GLU A 100 7.11 13.81 13.53
C GLU A 100 6.90 13.31 12.09
N ILE A 101 5.81 13.73 11.44
CA ILE A 101 5.54 13.35 10.05
C ILE A 101 6.57 14.02 9.13
N MET A 102 6.84 15.31 9.35
CA MET A 102 7.75 16.09 8.50
C MET A 102 9.22 15.69 8.65
N GLU A 103 9.62 15.11 9.79
CA GLU A 103 10.96 14.55 10.00
C GLU A 103 11.26 13.37 9.06
N CYS A 104 10.23 12.61 8.67
CA CYS A 104 10.38 11.47 7.76
C CYS A 104 10.18 11.81 6.28
N VAL A 105 9.80 13.05 5.94
CA VAL A 105 9.48 13.43 4.55
C VAL A 105 10.75 13.90 3.81
N PRO A 106 11.06 13.34 2.62
CA PRO A 106 12.27 13.70 1.88
C PRO A 106 12.35 15.14 1.36
N SER A 107 11.23 15.79 1.06
CA SER A 107 11.20 17.15 0.53
C SER A 107 9.89 17.86 0.88
N ILE A 108 10.01 19.02 1.55
CA ILE A 108 8.88 19.82 2.03
C ILE A 108 9.07 21.27 1.58
N GLU A 109 8.00 21.89 1.11
CA GLU A 109 7.94 23.32 0.84
C GLU A 109 6.59 23.87 1.32
N ASN A 110 6.62 24.93 2.15
CA ASN A 110 5.42 25.60 2.68
C ASN A 110 4.38 24.66 3.33
N GLY A 111 4.83 23.59 3.98
CA GLY A 111 3.95 22.60 4.63
C GLY A 111 3.40 21.52 3.70
N TYR A 112 3.86 21.44 2.46
CA TYR A 112 3.46 20.43 1.48
C TYR A 112 4.63 19.50 1.12
N ILE A 113 4.31 18.24 0.87
CA ILE A 113 5.26 17.28 0.29
C ILE A 113 5.45 17.64 -1.19
N VAL A 114 6.70 17.86 -1.58
CA VAL A 114 7.03 18.21 -2.97
C VAL A 114 7.42 16.96 -3.74
N VAL A 115 6.74 16.71 -4.86
CA VAL A 115 7.05 15.61 -5.78
C VAL A 115 7.36 16.14 -7.19
N PRO A 116 8.24 15.48 -7.95
CA PRO A 116 8.51 15.85 -9.34
C PRO A 116 7.24 15.75 -10.18
N LYS A 117 7.02 16.74 -11.06
CA LYS A 117 5.94 16.66 -12.04
C LYS A 117 6.32 15.69 -13.15
N THR A 118 5.44 14.75 -13.44
CA THR A 118 5.49 13.97 -14.68
C THR A 118 5.27 14.92 -15.87
N THR A 119 6.16 14.87 -16.86
CA THR A 119 6.06 15.63 -18.12
C THR A 119 5.14 14.91 -19.09
#